data_AF-A0AA38NXC8-F1
#
_entry.id   AF-A0AA38NXC8-F1
#
_cell.length_a   1.000
_cell.length_b   1.000
_cell.length_c   1.000
_cell.angle_alpha   90.00
_cell.angle_beta   90.00
_cell.angle_gamma   90.00
#
_symmetry.space_group_name_H-M   'P 1'
#
loop_
_entity.id
_entity.type
_entity.pdbx_description
1 polymer ?
#
loop_
_entity_poly.entity_id
_entity_poly.type
_entity_poly.pdbx_seq_one_letter_code
_entity_poly.pdbx_strand_id
1 'polypeptide(L)' 'IFRFALDVLPVQASAVPCEHAFSSSKETDTARRSRLSPVLMEVLQILKSIYRSDRLNFTKSWVAKSSEM' A
#
# COMPACT_ATOMS: atom_id res chain seq x y z
N ILE A 1 11.00 21.64 9.62
CA ILE A 1 9.95 21.08 10.49
C ILE A 1 8.89 20.32 9.69
N PHE A 2 8.26 20.94 8.67
CA PHE A 2 7.22 20.29 7.85
C PHE A 2 7.67 18.98 7.16
N ARG A 3 8.86 18.97 6.54
CA ARG A 3 9.44 17.77 5.90
C ARG A 3 9.60 16.58 6.86
N PHE A 4 10.10 16.83 8.07
CA PHE A 4 10.29 15.79 9.08
C PHE A 4 8.95 15.16 9.52
N ALA A 5 7.90 15.97 9.65
CA ALA A 5 6.57 15.47 9.97
C ALA A 5 6.00 14.59 8.83
N LEU A 6 6.30 14.91 7.56
CA LEU A 6 5.87 14.10 6.42
C LEU A 6 6.54 12.72 6.38
N ASP A 7 7.75 12.58 6.90
CA ASP A 7 8.44 11.29 6.95
C ASP A 7 8.03 10.45 8.17
N VAL A 8 7.79 11.11 9.31
CA VAL A 8 7.51 10.43 10.59
C VAL A 8 6.05 10.04 10.75
N LEU A 9 5.11 10.91 10.36
CA LEU A 9 3.67 10.63 10.55
C LEU A 9 3.13 9.41 9.77
N PRO A 10 3.56 9.10 8.54
CA PRO A 10 3.09 7.92 7.83
C PRO A 10 3.79 6.64 8.25
N VAL A 11 4.78 6.69 9.16
CA VAL A 11 5.43 5.47 9.64
C VAL A 11 4.40 4.62 10.38
N GLN A 12 4.18 3.40 9.89
CA GLN A 12 3.26 2.48 10.56
C GLN A 12 3.87 1.99 11.86
N ALA A 13 3.29 2.41 12.98
CA ALA A 13 3.71 1.98 14.32
C ALA A 13 3.26 0.55 14.69
N SER A 14 2.44 -0.10 13.84
CA SER A 14 1.85 -1.41 14.12
C SER A 14 2.10 -2.40 12.98
N ALA A 15 2.03 -3.70 13.32
CA ALA A 15 2.14 -4.80 12.36
C ALA A 15 0.81 -5.10 11.61
N VAL A 16 -0.26 -4.39 11.92
CA VAL A 16 -1.59 -4.49 11.27
C VAL A 16 -1.54 -4.53 9.73
N PRO A 17 -0.77 -3.69 9.02
CA PRO A 17 -0.57 -3.81 7.56
C PRO A 17 -0.09 -5.19 7.11
N CYS A 18 0.89 -5.78 7.81
CA CYS A 18 1.43 -7.08 7.49
C CYS A 18 0.39 -8.17 7.74
N GLU A 19 -0.27 -8.13 8.91
CA GLU A 19 -1.35 -9.07 9.25
C GLU A 19 -2.51 -9.00 8.24
N HIS A 20 -2.88 -7.79 7.81
CA HIS A 20 -3.93 -7.61 6.81
C HIS A 20 -3.52 -8.17 5.45
N ALA A 21 -2.26 -7.96 5.03
CA ALA A 21 -1.72 -8.54 3.80
C ALA A 21 -1.81 -10.08 3.84
N PHE A 22 -1.33 -10.71 4.92
CA PHE A 22 -1.38 -12.17 5.11
C PHE A 22 -2.80 -12.73 5.21
N SER A 23 -3.70 -12.06 5.95
CA SER A 23 -5.10 -12.47 6.06
C SER A 23 -5.82 -12.42 4.71
N SER A 24 -5.60 -11.34 3.94
CA SER A 24 -6.19 -11.17 2.61
C SER A 24 -5.65 -12.13 1.54
N SER A 25 -4.51 -12.76 1.86
CA SER A 25 -3.72 -13.66 1.05
C SER A 25 -4.13 -15.13 1.22
N LYS A 26 -4.73 -15.47 2.37
CA LYS A 26 -5.01 -16.83 2.84
C LYS A 26 -5.66 -17.73 1.79
N GLU A 27 -6.57 -17.18 0.99
CA GLU A 27 -7.27 -17.93 -0.04
C GLU A 27 -6.35 -18.34 -1.20
N THR A 28 -5.51 -17.42 -1.68
CA THR A 28 -4.57 -17.64 -2.79
C THR A 28 -3.29 -18.35 -2.37
N ASP A 29 -2.91 -18.25 -1.10
CA ASP A 29 -1.69 -18.87 -0.57
C ASP A 29 -1.94 -20.32 -0.12
N THR A 30 -2.92 -20.50 0.77
CA THR A 30 -3.10 -21.77 1.48
C THR A 30 -4.34 -22.53 1.00
N ALA A 31 -5.50 -21.87 0.86
CA ALA A 31 -6.77 -22.56 0.62
C ALA A 31 -6.88 -23.17 -0.78
N ARG A 32 -6.42 -22.45 -1.81
CA ARG A 32 -6.45 -22.94 -3.20
C ARG A 32 -5.22 -23.76 -3.61
N ARG A 33 -4.32 -24.09 -2.66
CA ARG A 33 -3.04 -24.81 -2.91
C ARG A 33 -2.32 -24.30 -4.16
N SER A 34 -2.24 -22.99 -4.36
CA SER A 34 -1.73 -22.41 -5.60
C SER A 34 -0.22 -22.63 -5.84
N ARG A 35 0.47 -23.35 -4.92
CA ARG A 35 1.92 -23.63 -4.92
C ARG A 35 2.73 -22.37 -5.25
N LEU A 36 2.24 -21.22 -4.79
CA LEU A 36 2.91 -19.95 -5.01
C LEU A 36 4.21 -19.96 -4.22
N SER A 37 5.31 -19.55 -4.85
CA SER A 37 6.54 -19.32 -4.09
C SER A 37 6.34 -18.11 -3.17
N PRO A 38 7.01 -18.06 -2.00
CA PRO A 38 6.95 -16.91 -1.12
C PRO A 38 7.28 -15.59 -1.84
N VAL A 39 8.25 -15.64 -2.76
CA VAL A 39 8.67 -14.48 -3.58
C VAL A 39 7.55 -14.02 -4.51
N LEU A 40 6.89 -14.94 -5.22
CA LEU A 40 5.79 -14.57 -6.10
C LEU A 40 4.61 -14.00 -5.30
N MET A 41 4.39 -14.51 -4.10
CA MET A 41 3.34 -14.05 -3.23
C MET A 41 3.56 -12.62 -2.74
N GLU A 42 4.79 -12.32 -2.33
CA GLU A 42 5.21 -10.96 -1.94
C GLU A 42 5.00 -9.97 -3.08
N VAL A 43 5.46 -10.30 -4.29
CA VAL A 43 5.30 -9.45 -5.48
C VAL A 43 3.82 -9.17 -5.77
N LEU A 44 2.94 -10.18 -5.64
CA LEU A 44 1.51 -9.99 -5.84
C LEU A 44 0.87 -9.09 -4.77
N GLN A 45 1.27 -9.22 -3.50
CA GLN A 45 0.75 -8.33 -2.45
C GLN A 45 1.23 -6.89 -2.61
N ILE A 46 2.48 -6.68 -3.03
CA ILE A 46 3.00 -5.34 -3.39
C ILE A 46 2.20 -4.76 -4.55
N LEU A 47 1.99 -5.53 -5.62
CA LEU A 47 1.23 -5.10 -6.79
C LEU A 47 -0.22 -4.72 -6.42
N LYS A 48 -0.88 -5.55 -5.60
CA LYS A 48 -2.21 -5.28 -5.05
C LYS A 48 -2.25 -3.97 -4.24
N SER A 49 -1.22 -3.72 -3.42
CA SER A 49 -1.09 -2.50 -2.63
C SER A 49 -0.96 -1.26 -3.52
N ILE A 50 -0.10 -1.31 -4.55
CA ILE A 50 0.11 -0.21 -5.51
C ILE A 50 -1.21 0.17 -6.20
N TYR A 51 -1.96 -0.82 -6.72
CA TYR A 51 -3.25 -0.56 -7.36
C TYR A 51 -4.30 -0.01 -6.40
N ARG A 52 -4.27 -0.39 -5.12
CA ARG A 52 -5.16 0.17 -4.10
C ARG A 52 -4.79 1.61 -3.75
N SER A 53 -3.49 1.92 -3.66
CA SER A 53 -2.99 3.26 -3.36
C SER A 53 -3.20 4.25 -4.52
N ASP A 54 -3.10 3.83 -5.78
CA ASP A 54 -3.39 4.70 -6.93
C ASP A 54 -4.88 5.15 -6.97
N ARG A 55 -5.78 4.30 -6.46
CA ARG A 55 -7.20 4.61 -6.27
C ARG A 55 -7.46 5.61 -5.13
N LEU A 56 -6.52 5.74 -4.20
CA LEU A 56 -6.59 6.62 -3.02
C LEU A 56 -5.76 7.89 -3.19
N ASN A 57 -5.45 8.29 -4.44
CA ASN A 57 -4.67 9.49 -4.69
C ASN A 57 -5.52 10.75 -4.39
N PHE A 58 -5.54 11.13 -3.11
CA PHE A 58 -6.30 12.28 -2.59
C PHE A 58 -5.79 13.61 -3.12
N THR A 59 -4.56 13.68 -3.65
CA THR A 59 -3.94 14.89 -4.17
C THR A 59 -4.22 15.15 -5.64
N LYS A 60 -4.85 14.20 -6.39
CA LYS A 60 -5.28 14.42 -7.79
C LYS A 60 -6.16 15.68 -7.96
N SER A 61 -6.89 16.09 -6.92
CA SER A 61 -7.72 17.31 -6.90
C SER A 61 -6.99 18.56 -6.40
N TRP A 62 -5.86 18.42 -5.70
CA TRP A 62 -5.13 19.51 -5.03
C TRP A 62 -4.04 20.11 -5.90
N VAL A 63 -4.13 20.02 -7.23
CA VAL A 63 -3.24 20.77 -8.12
C VAL A 63 -3.55 22.25 -7.89
N ALA A 64 -2.79 22.87 -7.00
CA ALA A 64 -2.82 24.32 -6.81
C ALA A 64 -2.49 24.95 -8.17
N LYS A 65 -3.46 25.62 -8.77
CA LYS A 65 -3.21 26.51 -9.91
C LYS A 65 -2.22 27.57 -9.45
N SER A 66 -0.94 27.32 -9.69
CA SER A 66 0.14 28.28 -9.48
C SER A 66 0.18 29.33 -10.61
N SER A 67 -0.97 29.80 -11.07
CA SER A 67 -1.06 30.74 -12.18
C SER A 67 -2.25 31.69 -12.03
N GLU A 68 -2.27 32.43 -10.94
CA GLU A 68 -2.79 33.81 -10.92
C GLU A 68 -1.72 34.65 -10.21
N MET A 69 -0.74 35.08 -10.99
CA MET A 69 0.04 36.29 -10.71
C MET A 69 -0.67 37.46 -11.38
#